data_AF-A0A7S3Y3Y3-F1
#
_entry.id   AF-A0A7S3Y3Y3-F1
#
_cell.length_a   1.000
_cell.length_b   1.000
_cell.length_c   1.000
_cell.angle_alpha   90.00
_cell.angle_beta   90.00
_cell.angle_gamma   90.00
#
_symmetry.space_group_name_H-M   'P 1'
#
loop_
_entity.id
_entity.type
_entity.pdbx_description
1 polymer ?
#
loop_
_entity_poly.entity_id
_entity_poly.type
_entity_poly.pdbx_seq_one_letter_code
_entity_poly.pdbx_strand_id
1 'polypeptide(L)'
;TKPMLCSSKEDAVLEDVLGYTVDEVIGQTKDPEQAAILIFNFVKNKILFGFTGSYDQADPCEVLREGLGNSNGKTRLFVEMLREAGFQARCHFVSVNKNELYGTLPMLRKVLHSYAEVYLGNEWISVDGYVLDHTFINSARKLLRKSKLSAGFGTTAKGKSNWDAKSPCMVQFTDLYEGAPQLCIEDFGVFEKAEDFYASPRYRRSGLNYRFPFLYKKMWANKLNISLYEIRRYHRASMETPMPTGRGPWQLSTHASITNIRSRSVSKSNASVTRSRQSPRTSIAHSHQNLHHSRNGVVEESKNDTPRERVQSQISVHI
;
A
#
# COMPACT_ATOMS: atom_id res chain seq x y z
N THR A 1 -5.25 -5.94 -33.67
CA THR A 1 -5.43 -6.14 -32.21
C THR A 1 -5.60 -4.77 -31.58
N LYS A 2 -6.83 -4.39 -31.25
CA LYS A 2 -7.16 -3.11 -30.57
C LYS A 2 -6.59 -3.15 -29.15
N PRO A 3 -6.07 -2.04 -28.60
CA PRO A 3 -5.66 -1.98 -27.22
C PRO A 3 -6.90 -2.14 -26.34
N MET A 4 -6.84 -3.06 -25.39
CA MET A 4 -7.83 -3.19 -24.32
C MET A 4 -7.57 -2.08 -23.30
N LEU A 5 -7.78 -0.83 -23.72
CA LEU A 5 -7.98 0.28 -22.80
C LEU A 5 -9.41 0.15 -22.28
N CYS A 6 -9.55 0.20 -20.95
CA CYS A 6 -10.80 0.02 -20.23
C CYS A 6 -11.86 0.97 -20.81
N SER A 7 -12.93 0.40 -21.36
CA SER A 7 -13.98 1.10 -22.09
C SER A 7 -15.17 1.31 -21.16
N SER A 8 -15.05 2.24 -20.22
CA SER A 8 -16.20 2.72 -19.44
C SER A 8 -16.24 4.26 -19.42
N LYS A 9 -17.45 4.84 -19.37
CA LYS A 9 -17.64 6.30 -19.26
C LYS A 9 -17.05 6.88 -17.96
N GLU A 10 -16.83 6.05 -16.95
CA GLU A 10 -16.22 6.45 -15.68
C GLU A 10 -14.72 6.73 -15.85
N ASP A 11 -14.03 5.98 -16.72
CA ASP A 11 -12.60 6.17 -16.97
C ASP A 11 -12.30 7.53 -17.65
N ALA A 12 -13.14 7.96 -18.59
CA ALA A 12 -13.01 9.26 -19.26
C ALA A 12 -13.24 10.46 -18.31
N VAL A 13 -14.15 10.31 -17.34
CA VAL A 13 -14.38 11.34 -16.31
C VAL A 13 -13.20 11.40 -15.33
N LEU A 14 -12.56 10.26 -15.07
CA LEU A 14 -11.44 10.18 -14.14
C LEU A 14 -10.12 10.66 -14.77
N GLU A 15 -9.90 10.42 -16.06
CA GLU A 15 -8.79 11.05 -16.81
C GLU A 15 -8.93 12.59 -16.81
N ASP A 16 -10.16 13.12 -16.98
CA ASP A 16 -10.46 14.55 -16.89
C ASP A 16 -10.16 15.14 -15.49
N VAL A 17 -10.47 14.39 -14.43
CA VAL A 17 -10.14 14.79 -13.04
C VAL A 17 -8.62 14.82 -12.80
N LEU A 18 -7.87 13.86 -13.34
CA LEU A 18 -6.42 13.82 -13.20
C LEU A 18 -5.77 15.02 -13.91
N GLY A 19 -6.17 15.29 -15.16
CA GLY A 19 -5.73 16.46 -15.93
C GLY A 19 -6.01 17.77 -15.21
N TYR A 20 -7.27 17.98 -14.78
CA TYR A 20 -7.63 19.17 -14.01
C TYR A 20 -6.82 19.32 -12.71
N THR A 21 -6.59 18.22 -12.00
CA THR A 21 -5.79 18.23 -10.77
C THR A 21 -4.34 18.61 -11.07
N VAL A 22 -3.76 18.12 -12.17
CA VAL A 22 -2.40 18.47 -12.59
C VAL A 22 -2.32 19.95 -12.92
N ASP A 23 -3.26 20.48 -13.71
CA ASP A 23 -3.34 21.90 -14.04
C ASP A 23 -3.47 22.79 -12.79
N GLU A 24 -4.29 22.39 -11.82
CA GLU A 24 -4.42 23.11 -10.53
C GLU A 24 -3.11 23.07 -9.74
N VAL A 25 -2.42 21.93 -9.71
CA VAL A 25 -1.19 21.72 -8.94
C VAL A 25 -0.01 22.48 -9.53
N ILE A 26 0.17 22.46 -10.85
CA ILE A 26 1.27 23.15 -11.52
C ILE A 26 0.96 24.65 -11.71
N GLY A 27 -0.32 25.00 -11.78
CA GLY A 27 -0.79 26.36 -12.01
C GLY A 27 -0.25 26.91 -13.33
N GLN A 28 0.39 28.09 -13.27
CA GLN A 28 0.95 28.76 -14.45
C GLN A 28 2.45 28.53 -14.62
N THR A 29 3.06 27.60 -13.86
CA THR A 29 4.50 27.38 -13.94
C THR A 29 4.90 26.90 -15.33
N LYS A 30 5.99 27.48 -15.86
CA LYS A 30 6.62 27.03 -17.11
C LYS A 30 7.97 26.35 -16.87
N ASP A 31 8.45 26.38 -15.62
CA ASP A 31 9.68 25.72 -15.23
C ASP A 31 9.39 24.22 -14.97
N PRO A 32 9.99 23.30 -15.76
CA PRO A 32 9.78 21.86 -15.60
C PRO A 32 10.23 21.34 -14.23
N GLU A 33 11.32 21.86 -13.66
CA GLU A 33 11.79 21.43 -12.33
C GLU A 33 10.76 21.82 -11.27
N GLN A 34 10.26 23.06 -11.34
CA GLN A 34 9.23 23.54 -10.42
C GLN A 34 7.92 22.76 -10.56
N ALA A 35 7.49 22.42 -11.79
CA ALA A 35 6.31 21.60 -12.01
C ALA A 35 6.45 20.21 -11.36
N ALA A 36 7.59 19.53 -11.58
CA ALA A 36 7.88 18.24 -10.97
C ALA A 36 7.90 18.31 -9.43
N ILE A 37 8.46 19.37 -8.85
CA ILE A 37 8.47 19.62 -7.41
C ILE A 37 7.04 19.86 -6.86
N LEU A 38 6.20 20.59 -7.58
CA LEU A 38 4.80 20.84 -7.19
C LEU A 38 4.00 19.53 -7.16
N ILE A 39 4.12 18.71 -8.20
CA ILE A 39 3.49 17.38 -8.27
C ILE A 39 4.00 16.48 -7.14
N PHE A 40 5.32 16.46 -6.91
CA PHE A 40 5.94 15.73 -5.81
C PHE A 40 5.35 16.14 -4.46
N ASN A 41 5.25 17.44 -4.22
CA ASN A 41 4.71 17.99 -2.97
C ASN A 41 3.20 17.74 -2.83
N PHE A 42 2.45 17.75 -3.92
CA PHE A 42 1.04 17.37 -3.92
C PHE A 42 0.89 15.92 -3.48
N VAL A 43 1.55 14.98 -4.17
CA VAL A 43 1.48 13.55 -3.82
C VAL A 43 1.94 13.33 -2.38
N LYS A 44 3.03 13.97 -1.96
CA LYS A 44 3.53 13.84 -0.58
C LYS A 44 2.55 14.35 0.47
N ASN A 45 1.97 15.54 0.27
CA ASN A 45 1.28 16.25 1.34
C ASN A 45 -0.25 16.15 1.28
N LYS A 46 -0.83 15.86 0.12
CA LYS A 46 -2.28 15.74 -0.08
C LYS A 46 -2.76 14.30 -0.06
N ILE A 47 -1.89 13.35 -0.38
CA ILE A 47 -2.21 11.92 -0.36
C ILE A 47 -1.53 11.28 0.85
N LEU A 48 -2.30 10.75 1.78
CA LEU A 48 -1.78 10.11 2.99
C LEU A 48 -1.12 8.76 2.66
N PHE A 49 -0.03 8.44 3.35
CA PHE A 49 0.55 7.09 3.30
C PHE A 49 -0.37 6.06 3.97
N GLY A 50 -0.93 5.12 3.21
CA GLY A 50 -1.83 4.10 3.76
C GLY A 50 -2.27 3.10 2.72
N PHE A 51 -3.25 2.28 3.02
CA PHE A 51 -3.69 1.20 2.14
C PHE A 51 -5.15 1.41 1.77
N THR A 52 -5.44 1.47 0.48
CA THR A 52 -6.81 1.49 -0.03
C THR A 52 -7.40 0.08 -0.04
N GLY A 53 -8.66 -0.06 -0.48
CA GLY A 53 -9.31 -1.37 -0.66
C GLY A 53 -8.59 -2.27 -1.69
N SER A 54 -8.03 -1.67 -2.75
CA SER A 54 -7.28 -2.36 -3.80
C SER A 54 -5.82 -2.68 -3.44
N TYR A 55 -5.36 -2.21 -2.28
CA TYR A 55 -4.02 -2.49 -1.74
C TYR A 55 -2.91 -2.09 -2.72
N ASP A 56 -2.11 -3.02 -3.23
CA ASP A 56 -1.01 -2.73 -4.16
C ASP A 56 -1.48 -2.36 -5.58
N GLN A 57 -2.71 -2.71 -5.94
CA GLN A 57 -3.22 -2.53 -7.30
C GLN A 57 -4.09 -1.27 -7.45
N ALA A 58 -4.13 -0.41 -6.43
CA ALA A 58 -4.87 0.86 -6.46
C ALA A 58 -4.40 1.71 -7.64
N ASP A 59 -5.33 2.09 -8.51
CA ASP A 59 -5.05 2.96 -9.65
C ASP A 59 -4.92 4.44 -9.21
N PRO A 60 -4.34 5.31 -10.04
CA PRO A 60 -4.15 6.74 -9.72
C PRO A 60 -5.45 7.43 -9.28
N CYS A 61 -6.57 7.09 -9.91
CA CYS A 61 -7.86 7.71 -9.68
C CYS A 61 -8.44 7.27 -8.33
N GLU A 62 -8.27 6.00 -7.95
CA GLU A 62 -8.57 5.50 -6.61
C GLU A 62 -7.75 6.23 -5.54
N VAL A 63 -6.44 6.32 -5.75
CA VAL A 63 -5.52 6.98 -4.80
C VAL A 63 -5.87 8.46 -4.63
N LEU A 64 -6.19 9.15 -5.72
CA LEU A 64 -6.59 10.56 -5.72
C LEU A 64 -7.92 10.76 -5.00
N ARG A 65 -8.94 9.95 -5.36
CA ARG A 65 -10.29 10.02 -4.77
C ARG A 65 -10.31 9.72 -3.27
N GLU A 66 -9.53 8.72 -2.84
CA GLU A 66 -9.45 8.35 -1.42
C GLU A 66 -8.50 9.27 -0.64
N GLY A 67 -7.64 10.05 -1.31
CA GLY A 67 -6.59 10.83 -0.66
C GLY A 67 -5.61 9.96 0.13
N LEU A 68 -5.45 8.71 -0.27
CA LEU A 68 -4.77 7.65 0.47
C LEU A 68 -4.09 6.68 -0.49
N GLY A 69 -2.83 6.31 -0.23
CA GLY A 69 -2.13 5.32 -1.05
C GLY A 69 -0.86 4.80 -0.40
N ASN A 70 -0.48 3.56 -0.74
CA ASN A 70 0.77 2.97 -0.25
C ASN A 70 1.91 3.36 -1.20
N SER A 71 3.11 2.78 -1.07
CA SER A 71 4.20 3.08 -2.00
C SER A 71 3.77 2.84 -3.45
N ASN A 72 3.11 1.71 -3.73
CA ASN A 72 2.73 1.30 -5.08
C ASN A 72 1.66 2.22 -5.69
N GLY A 73 0.60 2.53 -4.93
CA GLY A 73 -0.43 3.46 -5.36
C GLY A 73 0.09 4.89 -5.54
N LYS A 74 0.91 5.38 -4.60
CA LYS A 74 1.49 6.73 -4.68
C LYS A 74 2.49 6.87 -5.82
N THR A 75 3.29 5.83 -6.12
CA THR A 75 4.17 5.82 -7.29
C THR A 75 3.38 5.89 -8.58
N ARG A 76 2.31 5.10 -8.72
CA ARG A 76 1.44 5.16 -9.91
C ARG A 76 0.83 6.54 -10.09
N LEU A 77 0.26 7.12 -9.03
CA LEU A 77 -0.29 8.47 -9.10
C LEU A 77 0.77 9.50 -9.49
N PHE A 78 1.95 9.45 -8.86
CA PHE A 78 3.03 10.40 -9.16
C PHE A 78 3.52 10.30 -10.61
N VAL A 79 3.72 9.07 -11.12
CA VAL A 79 4.14 8.84 -12.51
C VAL A 79 3.08 9.31 -13.50
N GLU A 80 1.80 9.04 -13.27
CA GLU A 80 0.74 9.47 -14.18
C GLU A 80 0.53 10.98 -14.14
N MET A 81 0.59 11.64 -12.97
CA MET A 81 0.56 13.10 -12.90
C MET A 81 1.74 13.76 -13.62
N LEU A 82 2.94 13.16 -13.55
CA LEU A 82 4.11 13.62 -14.30
C LEU A 82 3.91 13.45 -15.80
N ARG A 83 3.37 12.33 -16.25
CA ARG A 83 3.09 12.08 -17.68
C ARG A 83 2.06 13.06 -18.23
N GLU A 84 1.01 13.32 -17.46
CA GLU A 84 0.00 14.32 -17.79
C GLU A 84 0.61 15.72 -17.93
N ALA A 85 1.58 16.07 -17.06
CA ALA A 85 2.35 17.31 -17.17
C ALA A 85 3.46 17.28 -18.26
N GLY A 86 3.52 16.23 -19.09
CA GLY A 86 4.44 16.12 -20.23
C GLY A 86 5.83 15.56 -19.92
N PHE A 87 6.07 15.03 -18.72
CA PHE A 87 7.34 14.41 -18.35
C PHE A 87 7.42 12.95 -18.79
N GLN A 88 8.64 12.49 -19.11
CA GLN A 88 8.92 11.06 -19.16
C GLN A 88 9.11 10.55 -17.72
N ALA A 89 8.21 9.70 -17.28
CA ALA A 89 8.25 9.06 -15.96
C ALA A 89 7.84 7.60 -16.07
N ARG A 90 8.36 6.74 -15.18
CA ARG A 90 8.10 5.29 -15.18
C ARG A 90 8.20 4.69 -13.78
N CYS A 91 7.58 3.54 -13.59
CA CYS A 91 7.59 2.83 -12.30
C CYS A 91 8.77 1.87 -12.24
N HIS A 92 9.51 1.85 -11.15
CA HIS A 92 10.51 0.84 -10.84
C HIS A 92 10.03 -0.01 -9.67
N PHE A 93 9.97 -1.33 -9.82
CA PHE A 93 9.49 -2.24 -8.78
C PHE A 93 10.64 -3.03 -8.13
N VAL A 94 10.60 -3.10 -6.80
CA VAL A 94 11.57 -3.85 -6.00
C VAL A 94 10.88 -4.60 -4.86
N SER A 95 11.53 -5.62 -4.34
CA SER A 95 11.15 -6.26 -3.07
C SER A 95 12.11 -5.81 -1.99
N VAL A 96 11.61 -5.19 -0.92
CA VAL A 96 12.44 -4.73 0.19
C VAL A 96 12.35 -5.64 1.42
N ASN A 97 13.42 -5.66 2.21
CA ASN A 97 13.44 -6.33 3.51
C ASN A 97 12.58 -5.58 4.54
N LYS A 98 11.92 -6.34 5.41
CA LYS A 98 11.02 -5.84 6.46
C LYS A 98 11.65 -4.87 7.45
N ASN A 99 12.98 -4.77 7.50
CA ASN A 99 13.70 -4.00 8.50
C ASN A 99 13.38 -2.50 8.43
N GLU A 100 13.13 -1.95 7.23
CA GLU A 100 12.63 -0.57 7.08
C GLU A 100 11.23 -0.39 7.65
N LEU A 101 10.43 -1.45 7.68
CA LEU A 101 9.04 -1.45 8.12
C LEU A 101 8.88 -1.93 9.57
N TYR A 102 9.99 -2.06 10.29
CA TYR A 102 9.97 -2.35 11.72
C TYR A 102 9.15 -1.29 12.46
N GLY A 103 8.09 -1.70 13.15
CA GLY A 103 7.19 -0.79 13.85
C GLY A 103 6.04 -0.21 13.02
N THR A 104 5.96 -0.49 11.71
CA THR A 104 4.78 -0.18 10.86
C THR A 104 4.01 -1.42 10.47
N LEU A 105 4.67 -2.46 9.96
CA LEU A 105 4.03 -3.67 9.44
C LEU A 105 4.58 -4.94 10.12
N PRO A 106 3.88 -5.53 11.09
CA PRO A 106 4.45 -6.58 11.94
C PRO A 106 4.65 -7.96 11.29
N MET A 107 4.14 -8.23 10.08
CA MET A 107 3.95 -9.64 9.63
C MET A 107 4.51 -10.03 8.25
N LEU A 108 5.11 -9.13 7.47
CA LEU A 108 5.59 -9.48 6.12
C LEU A 108 7.12 -9.66 6.09
N ARG A 109 7.60 -10.79 5.54
CA ARG A 109 9.05 -11.09 5.40
C ARG A 109 9.70 -10.32 4.25
N LYS A 110 8.91 -10.03 3.21
CA LYS A 110 9.26 -9.26 2.02
C LYS A 110 8.08 -8.35 1.72
N VAL A 111 8.33 -7.12 1.29
CA VAL A 111 7.28 -6.18 0.92
C VAL A 111 7.56 -5.70 -0.49
N LEU A 112 6.54 -5.78 -1.34
CA LEU A 112 6.59 -5.16 -2.66
C LEU A 112 6.59 -3.65 -2.48
N HIS A 113 7.56 -3.02 -3.11
CA HIS A 113 7.72 -1.59 -3.12
C HIS A 113 7.93 -1.11 -4.57
N SER A 114 7.62 0.15 -4.81
CA SER A 114 7.94 0.81 -6.06
C SER A 114 8.35 2.24 -5.79
N TYR A 115 9.13 2.77 -6.71
CA TYR A 115 9.50 4.17 -6.77
C TYR A 115 9.39 4.66 -8.22
N ALA A 116 9.45 5.98 -8.40
CA ALA A 116 9.38 6.58 -9.72
C ALA A 116 10.79 6.84 -10.24
N GLU A 117 11.00 6.64 -11.53
CA GLU A 117 12.11 7.24 -12.25
C GLU A 117 11.55 8.36 -13.14
N VAL A 118 12.12 9.55 -13.02
CA VAL A 118 11.70 10.75 -13.74
C VAL A 118 12.86 11.25 -14.59
N TYR A 119 12.63 11.47 -15.88
CA TYR A 119 13.65 11.99 -16.77
C TYR A 119 13.70 13.52 -16.69
N LEU A 120 14.76 14.06 -16.09
CA LEU A 120 14.98 15.49 -15.87
C LEU A 120 16.47 15.81 -16.03
N GLY A 121 16.80 16.96 -16.60
CA GLY A 121 18.20 17.36 -16.76
C GLY A 121 19.04 16.40 -17.60
N ASN A 122 18.42 15.68 -18.56
CA ASN A 122 19.01 14.62 -19.36
C ASN A 122 19.41 13.33 -18.61
N GLU A 123 18.84 13.11 -17.42
CA GLU A 123 19.12 11.92 -16.62
C GLU A 123 17.84 11.32 -16.02
N TRP A 124 17.87 10.02 -15.72
CA TRP A 124 16.80 9.36 -14.97
C TRP A 124 17.06 9.51 -13.46
N ILE A 125 16.16 10.23 -12.78
CA ILE A 125 16.24 10.50 -11.35
C ILE A 125 15.29 9.57 -10.59
N SER A 126 15.82 8.79 -9.65
CA SER A 126 15.03 7.92 -8.77
C SER A 126 14.40 8.69 -7.61
N VAL A 127 13.09 8.50 -7.40
CA VAL A 127 12.30 9.24 -6.41
C VAL A 127 11.27 8.34 -5.73
N ASP A 128 11.36 8.19 -4.40
CA ASP A 128 10.30 7.67 -3.52
C ASP A 128 9.99 8.64 -2.35
N GLY A 129 10.66 9.80 -2.29
CA GLY A 129 10.58 10.72 -1.15
C GLY A 129 9.18 11.28 -0.85
N TYR A 130 8.23 11.11 -1.78
CA TYR A 130 6.82 11.46 -1.65
C TYR A 130 5.99 10.40 -0.94
N VAL A 131 6.51 9.18 -0.75
CA VAL A 131 5.73 8.04 -0.24
C VAL A 131 5.22 8.30 1.17
N LEU A 132 6.00 8.98 2.01
CA LEU A 132 5.61 9.31 3.38
C LEU A 132 5.15 10.76 3.48
N ASP A 133 3.91 10.96 3.92
CA ASP A 133 3.40 12.30 4.18
C ASP A 133 4.15 12.99 5.32
N HIS A 134 4.09 14.33 5.30
CA HIS A 134 4.85 15.19 6.21
C HIS A 134 4.63 14.85 7.69
N THR A 135 3.38 14.64 8.12
CA THR A 135 3.07 14.30 9.50
C THR A 135 3.62 12.93 9.88
N PHE A 136 3.45 11.95 8.99
CA PHE A 136 3.95 10.59 9.21
C PHE A 136 5.47 10.55 9.34
N ILE A 137 6.22 11.08 8.37
CA ILE A 137 7.69 10.98 8.37
C ILE A 137 8.32 11.69 9.58
N ASN A 138 7.76 12.83 10.00
CA ASN A 138 8.24 13.53 11.18
C ASN A 138 8.02 12.71 12.46
N SER A 139 6.91 11.99 12.54
CA SER A 139 6.63 11.06 13.63
C SER A 139 7.59 9.87 13.62
N ALA A 140 7.73 9.23 12.45
CA ALA A 140 8.60 8.09 12.23
C ALA A 140 10.06 8.41 12.62
N ARG A 141 10.61 9.54 12.14
CA ARG A 141 11.96 9.98 12.50
C ARG A 141 12.13 10.29 13.99
N LYS A 142 11.10 10.81 14.67
CA LYS A 142 11.13 10.99 16.14
C LYS A 142 11.21 9.62 16.85
N LEU A 143 10.43 8.64 16.39
CA LEU A 143 10.44 7.28 16.92
C LEU A 143 11.78 6.57 16.68
N LEU A 144 12.39 6.73 15.50
CA LEU A 144 13.72 6.22 15.19
C LEU A 144 14.78 6.76 16.16
N ARG A 145 14.81 8.08 16.37
CA ARG A 145 15.76 8.71 17.32
C ARG A 145 15.55 8.21 18.74
N LYS A 146 14.28 8.14 19.20
CA LYS A 146 13.94 7.65 20.54
C LYS A 146 14.36 6.18 20.74
N SER A 147 14.24 5.38 19.68
CA SER A 147 14.57 3.95 19.70
C SER A 147 16.04 3.67 19.38
N LYS A 148 16.84 4.71 19.06
CA LYS A 148 18.24 4.59 18.60
C LYS A 148 18.40 3.63 17.40
N LEU A 149 17.42 3.64 16.50
CA LEU A 149 17.42 2.81 15.28
C LEU A 149 17.88 3.63 14.07
N SER A 150 18.62 3.01 13.16
CA SER A 150 19.03 3.60 11.89
C SER A 150 17.96 3.49 10.80
N ALA A 151 17.04 2.52 10.90
CA ALA A 151 15.93 2.28 9.98
C ALA A 151 14.72 1.69 10.73
N GLY A 152 13.53 1.92 10.19
CA GLY A 152 12.26 1.51 10.79
C GLY A 152 11.14 2.52 10.51
N PHE A 153 9.91 2.13 10.83
CA PHE A 153 8.70 2.93 10.62
C PHE A 153 8.51 3.42 9.18
N GLY A 154 9.00 2.67 8.20
CA GLY A 154 8.97 2.99 6.78
C GLY A 154 10.00 4.02 6.34
N THR A 155 11.02 4.35 7.13
CA THR A 155 12.08 5.30 6.75
C THR A 155 13.43 4.96 7.37
N THR A 156 14.48 5.67 6.94
CA THR A 156 15.82 5.59 7.53
C THR A 156 16.27 6.96 8.06
N ALA A 157 17.29 6.95 8.91
CA ALA A 157 17.89 8.17 9.45
C ALA A 157 18.47 9.08 8.34
N LYS A 158 18.85 8.51 7.19
CA LYS A 158 19.43 9.21 6.03
C LYS A 158 18.43 9.46 4.89
N GLY A 159 17.20 8.97 4.99
CA GLY A 159 16.20 9.13 3.94
C GLY A 159 15.91 10.59 3.64
N LYS A 160 15.86 10.96 2.36
CA LYS A 160 15.50 12.28 1.84
C LYS A 160 14.00 12.30 1.52
N SER A 161 13.31 13.33 1.98
CA SER A 161 11.88 13.52 1.69
C SER A 161 11.57 14.88 1.07
N ASN A 162 12.57 15.73 0.89
CA ASN A 162 12.44 16.98 0.17
C ASN A 162 13.25 16.82 -1.11
N TRP A 163 12.62 17.06 -2.26
CA TRP A 163 13.21 16.86 -3.57
C TRP A 163 13.44 18.20 -4.25
N ASP A 164 14.59 18.33 -4.91
CA ASP A 164 15.04 19.52 -5.64
C ASP A 164 14.94 19.36 -7.16
N ALA A 165 14.34 18.27 -7.64
CA ALA A 165 14.27 17.89 -9.07
C ALA A 165 15.63 17.69 -9.78
N LYS A 166 16.75 17.69 -9.04
CA LYS A 166 18.11 17.59 -9.59
C LYS A 166 18.86 16.36 -9.13
N SER A 167 18.53 15.86 -7.95
CA SER A 167 19.18 14.69 -7.37
C SER A 167 18.16 13.65 -6.96
N PRO A 168 18.57 12.38 -6.86
CA PRO A 168 17.68 11.35 -6.35
C PRO A 168 17.19 11.64 -4.92
N CYS A 169 15.92 11.33 -4.67
CA CYS A 169 15.25 11.58 -3.40
C CYS A 169 14.61 10.28 -2.88
N MET A 170 15.38 9.56 -2.06
CA MET A 170 15.01 8.26 -1.52
C MET A 170 14.77 8.28 0.00
N VAL A 171 13.65 7.75 0.50
CA VAL A 171 13.16 7.81 1.89
C VAL A 171 12.93 6.43 2.50
N GLN A 172 12.40 5.48 1.73
CA GLN A 172 12.25 4.09 2.16
C GLN A 172 13.47 3.36 1.62
N PHE A 173 13.66 3.35 0.31
CA PHE A 173 14.68 2.56 -0.37
C PHE A 173 16.06 3.27 -0.46
N THR A 174 16.71 3.47 0.69
CA THR A 174 17.99 4.21 0.77
C THR A 174 19.24 3.40 0.41
N ASP A 175 19.09 2.10 0.21
CA ASP A 175 20.20 1.16 -0.05
C ASP A 175 20.75 1.17 -1.47
N LEU A 176 20.12 1.91 -2.37
CA LEU A 176 20.68 2.21 -3.69
C LEU A 176 21.89 3.17 -3.64
N TYR A 177 22.26 3.69 -2.46
CA TYR A 177 23.43 4.55 -2.28
C TYR A 177 24.48 3.84 -1.43
N GLU A 178 25.75 3.99 -1.84
CA GLU A 178 26.92 3.24 -1.37
C GLU A 178 26.95 2.86 0.12
N GLY A 179 27.26 1.58 0.38
CA GLY A 179 27.64 1.08 1.71
C GLY A 179 26.50 0.64 2.63
N ALA A 180 25.27 0.48 2.12
CA ALA A 180 24.14 0.03 2.92
C ALA A 180 23.81 -1.47 2.70
N PRO A 181 23.37 -2.21 3.75
CA PRO A 181 23.25 -3.66 3.70
C PRO A 181 22.00 -4.13 2.93
N GLN A 182 22.16 -4.52 1.66
CA GLN A 182 21.21 -5.28 0.81
C GLN A 182 19.72 -5.25 1.28
N LEU A 183 19.11 -4.05 1.36
CA LEU A 183 17.68 -3.91 1.65
C LEU A 183 16.83 -4.32 0.45
N CYS A 184 17.36 -4.17 -0.78
CA CYS A 184 16.79 -4.80 -1.97
C CYS A 184 17.01 -6.31 -1.93
N ILE A 185 15.92 -7.06 -1.87
CA ILE A 185 15.95 -8.53 -1.97
C ILE A 185 15.85 -8.97 -3.42
N GLU A 186 15.06 -8.27 -4.22
CA GLU A 186 14.85 -8.57 -5.64
C GLU A 186 14.51 -7.27 -6.37
N ASP A 187 15.21 -6.98 -7.45
CA ASP A 187 14.92 -5.91 -8.38
C ASP A 187 14.09 -6.50 -9.53
N PHE A 188 12.85 -6.03 -9.70
CA PHE A 188 11.96 -6.49 -10.76
C PHE A 188 12.13 -5.71 -12.06
N GLY A 189 12.82 -4.57 -11.99
CA GLY A 189 13.08 -3.65 -13.08
C GLY A 189 12.01 -2.58 -13.26
N VAL A 190 12.15 -1.92 -14.39
CA VAL A 190 11.35 -0.76 -14.79
C VAL A 190 10.21 -1.16 -15.70
N PHE A 191 9.07 -0.52 -15.51
CA PHE A 191 7.86 -0.72 -16.29
C PHE A 191 7.26 0.62 -16.69
N GLU A 192 6.96 0.77 -17.98
CA GLU A 192 6.19 1.91 -18.48
C GLU A 192 4.76 1.87 -17.91
N LYS A 193 4.13 0.71 -17.87
CA LYS A 193 2.81 0.55 -17.25
C LYS A 193 2.91 -0.35 -16.04
N ALA A 194 2.47 0.13 -14.88
CA ALA A 194 2.47 -0.67 -13.66
C ALA A 194 1.61 -1.95 -13.81
N GLU A 195 0.59 -1.89 -14.65
CA GLU A 195 -0.30 -2.98 -15.02
C GLU A 195 0.48 -4.15 -15.62
N ASP A 196 1.53 -3.89 -16.40
CA ASP A 196 2.37 -4.93 -17.01
C ASP A 196 3.11 -5.73 -15.92
N PHE A 197 3.58 -5.04 -14.87
CA PHE A 197 4.16 -5.70 -13.71
C PHE A 197 3.11 -6.53 -12.96
N TYR A 198 1.92 -5.98 -12.72
CA TYR A 198 0.85 -6.69 -12.00
C TYR A 198 0.28 -7.90 -12.77
N ALA A 199 0.31 -7.88 -14.10
CA ALA A 199 -0.03 -9.02 -14.95
C ALA A 199 1.06 -10.12 -14.95
N SER A 200 2.28 -9.78 -14.55
CA SER A 200 3.42 -10.68 -14.65
C SER A 200 3.39 -11.86 -13.66
N PRO A 201 4.01 -13.01 -14.01
CA PRO A 201 4.27 -14.09 -13.05
C PRO A 201 5.17 -13.69 -11.88
N ARG A 202 5.90 -12.57 -11.97
CA ARG A 202 6.75 -12.06 -10.89
C ARG A 202 5.91 -11.47 -9.77
N TYR A 203 4.92 -10.62 -10.10
CA TYR A 203 3.97 -10.08 -9.11
C TYR A 203 3.18 -11.18 -8.40
N ARG A 204 2.73 -12.21 -9.12
CA ARG A 204 2.03 -13.36 -8.51
C ARG A 204 2.86 -14.09 -7.44
N ARG A 205 4.19 -13.99 -7.51
CA ARG A 205 5.14 -14.62 -6.56
C ARG A 205 5.66 -13.65 -5.50
N SER A 206 5.56 -12.33 -5.70
CA SER A 206 6.19 -11.32 -4.84
C SER A 206 5.43 -11.00 -3.55
N GLY A 207 4.19 -11.44 -3.37
CA GLY A 207 3.48 -11.19 -2.12
C GLY A 207 2.02 -11.63 -2.05
N LEU A 208 1.46 -11.48 -0.85
CA LEU A 208 0.20 -12.03 -0.32
C LEU A 208 -1.10 -11.56 -1.02
N ASN A 209 -1.06 -10.99 -2.22
CA ASN A 209 -2.25 -10.35 -2.83
C ASN A 209 -3.10 -11.26 -3.71
N TYR A 210 -2.58 -12.39 -4.15
CA TYR A 210 -3.28 -13.24 -5.11
C TYR A 210 -4.26 -14.22 -4.46
N ARG A 211 -4.15 -14.49 -3.14
CA ARG A 211 -4.90 -15.58 -2.49
C ARG A 211 -6.05 -15.14 -1.59
N PHE A 212 -6.20 -13.84 -1.35
CA PHE A 212 -7.19 -13.33 -0.40
C PHE A 212 -8.32 -12.56 -1.11
N PRO A 213 -9.60 -12.87 -0.81
CA PRO A 213 -10.73 -12.12 -1.35
C PRO A 213 -10.63 -10.62 -1.04
N PHE A 214 -11.25 -9.78 -1.87
CA PHE A 214 -11.27 -8.32 -1.71
C PHE A 214 -11.63 -7.87 -0.28
N LEU A 215 -12.63 -8.51 0.34
CA LEU A 215 -13.04 -8.21 1.71
C LEU A 215 -11.90 -8.37 2.73
N TYR A 216 -11.07 -9.41 2.57
CA TYR A 216 -9.93 -9.64 3.45
C TYR A 216 -8.87 -8.55 3.26
N LYS A 217 -8.58 -8.14 2.02
CA LYS A 217 -7.67 -7.02 1.73
C LYS A 217 -8.13 -5.74 2.41
N LYS A 218 -9.43 -5.43 2.30
CA LYS A 218 -10.02 -4.24 2.94
C LYS A 218 -9.91 -4.27 4.47
N MET A 219 -10.18 -5.42 5.11
CA MET A 219 -10.00 -5.58 6.55
C MET A 219 -8.53 -5.40 6.97
N TRP A 220 -7.61 -5.96 6.18
CA TRP A 220 -6.18 -5.83 6.43
C TRP A 220 -5.70 -4.40 6.26
N ALA A 221 -6.09 -3.74 5.17
CA ALA A 221 -5.83 -2.32 4.90
C ALA A 221 -6.30 -1.44 6.06
N ASN A 222 -7.52 -1.64 6.57
CA ASN A 222 -8.03 -0.92 7.74
C ASN A 222 -7.14 -1.11 8.97
N LYS A 223 -6.71 -2.35 9.26
CA LYS A 223 -5.83 -2.64 10.39
C LYS A 223 -4.47 -1.93 10.25
N LEU A 224 -3.88 -1.95 9.06
CA LEU A 224 -2.62 -1.24 8.79
C LEU A 224 -2.79 0.26 8.93
N ASN A 225 -3.88 0.81 8.38
CA ASN A 225 -4.18 2.24 8.45
C ASN A 225 -4.32 2.73 9.89
N ILE A 226 -4.89 1.92 10.79
CA ILE A 226 -4.92 2.23 12.24
C ILE A 226 -3.48 2.33 12.79
N SER A 227 -2.61 1.36 12.50
CA SER A 227 -1.20 1.41 12.93
C SER A 227 -0.46 2.64 12.38
N LEU A 228 -0.69 3.00 11.11
CA LEU A 228 -0.11 4.19 10.50
C LEU A 228 -0.66 5.48 11.11
N TYR A 229 -1.95 5.50 11.47
CA TYR A 229 -2.57 6.62 12.17
C TYR A 229 -1.96 6.83 13.56
N GLU A 230 -1.70 5.77 14.32
CA GLU A 230 -1.06 5.86 15.64
C GLU A 230 0.36 6.44 15.55
N ILE A 231 1.10 6.10 14.49
CA ILE A 231 2.40 6.74 14.23
C ILE A 231 2.21 8.24 13.98
N ARG A 232 1.25 8.66 13.14
CA ARG A 232 0.97 10.10 12.93
C ARG A 232 0.61 10.83 14.22
N ARG A 233 -0.17 10.20 15.10
CA ARG A 233 -0.55 10.76 16.41
C ARG A 233 0.65 11.04 17.30
N TYR A 234 1.73 10.26 17.20
CA TYR A 234 2.93 10.47 18.00
C TYR A 234 3.52 11.87 17.82
N HIS A 235 3.50 12.43 16.60
CA HIS A 235 3.94 13.80 16.38
C HIS A 235 3.05 14.82 17.09
N ARG A 236 1.72 14.64 17.03
CA ARG A 236 0.74 15.59 17.60
C ARG A 236 0.83 15.63 19.14
N ALA A 237 0.90 14.46 19.78
CA ALA A 237 1.06 14.37 21.24
C ALA A 237 2.36 15.01 21.76
N SER A 238 3.46 14.92 20.97
CA SER A 238 4.75 15.53 21.32
C SER A 238 4.82 17.05 21.15
N MET A 239 3.83 17.68 20.50
CA MET A 239 3.71 19.14 20.39
C MET A 239 2.87 19.74 21.51
N GLU A 240 1.95 18.96 22.09
CA GLU A 240 1.01 19.42 23.12
C GLU A 240 1.52 19.22 24.57
N THR A 241 2.66 18.54 24.77
CA THR A 241 3.26 18.35 26.09
C THR A 241 4.78 18.57 26.07
N PRO A 242 5.36 19.28 27.06
CA PRO A 242 6.81 19.25 27.24
C PRO A 242 7.21 17.80 27.52
N MET A 243 8.16 17.29 26.75
CA MET A 243 8.58 15.89 26.82
C MET A 243 9.00 15.52 28.25
N PRO A 244 8.33 14.55 28.91
CA PRO A 244 8.82 14.05 30.19
C PRO A 244 10.12 13.28 29.93
N THR A 245 11.18 13.69 30.59
CA THR A 245 12.46 12.99 30.61
C THR A 245 12.29 11.67 31.36
N GLY A 246 12.15 10.57 30.63
CA GLY A 246 12.34 9.23 31.17
C GLY A 246 11.18 8.25 30.96
N ARG A 247 11.52 7.14 30.30
CA ARG A 247 10.76 5.89 30.08
C ARG A 247 9.62 5.95 29.03
N GLY A 248 9.75 5.11 28.01
CA GLY A 248 8.79 4.97 26.91
C GLY A 248 7.61 4.05 27.26
N PRO A 249 6.45 4.21 26.60
CA PRO A 249 5.19 3.55 26.99
C PRO A 249 5.04 2.11 26.49
N TRP A 250 6.09 1.48 25.98
CA TRP A 250 6.04 0.11 25.45
C TRP A 250 6.80 -0.86 26.36
N GLN A 251 6.23 -1.12 27.53
CA GLN A 251 6.45 -2.38 28.26
C GLN A 251 5.09 -3.05 28.44
N LEU A 252 4.84 -4.08 27.62
CA LEU A 252 3.75 -5.02 27.85
C LEU A 252 4.09 -5.83 29.11
N SER A 253 3.45 -5.54 30.24
CA SER A 253 3.46 -6.44 31.39
C SER A 253 2.29 -7.41 31.28
N THR A 254 2.65 -8.64 30.94
CA THR A 254 1.90 -9.86 31.24
C THR A 254 1.87 -10.08 32.75
N HIS A 255 0.71 -9.92 33.39
CA HIS A 255 0.11 -10.88 34.33
C HIS A 255 -1.04 -10.27 35.16
N ALA A 256 -2.01 -11.14 35.43
CA ALA A 256 -3.27 -10.96 36.14
C ALA A 256 -3.18 -10.24 37.50
N SER A 257 -4.27 -9.59 37.91
CA SER A 257 -5.12 -10.12 38.98
C SER A 257 -6.44 -9.39 39.10
N ILE A 258 -7.48 -10.20 39.19
CA ILE A 258 -8.83 -9.90 39.68
C ILE A 258 -8.71 -9.40 41.14
N THR A 259 -9.33 -8.28 41.47
CA THR A 259 -10.24 -8.11 42.64
C THR A 259 -10.65 -6.65 42.83
N ASN A 260 -11.93 -6.49 43.19
CA ASN A 260 -12.55 -5.35 43.89
C ASN A 260 -12.54 -3.96 43.23
N ILE A 261 -13.74 -3.52 42.82
CA ILE A 261 -14.39 -2.35 43.45
C ILE A 261 -15.89 -2.63 43.53
N ARG A 262 -16.39 -2.69 44.77
CA ARG A 262 -17.79 -2.71 45.15
C ARG A 262 -18.30 -1.26 45.22
N SER A 263 -19.60 -1.12 44.93
CA SER A 263 -20.51 -0.05 45.33
C SER A 263 -20.22 1.39 44.89
N ARG A 264 -21.05 1.88 43.95
CA ARG A 264 -21.82 3.10 44.19
C ARG A 264 -23.19 2.98 43.54
N SER A 265 -24.17 2.91 44.43
CA SER A 265 -25.60 3.06 44.21
C SER A 265 -25.94 4.42 43.60
N VAL A 266 -26.74 4.44 42.54
CA VAL A 266 -27.67 5.54 42.28
C VAL A 266 -29.01 4.95 41.82
N SER A 267 -30.05 5.59 42.36
CA SER A 267 -31.46 5.25 42.47
C SER A 267 -32.21 4.88 41.20
N LYS A 268 -33.12 3.91 41.36
CA LYS A 268 -34.29 3.67 40.52
C LYS A 268 -35.27 4.85 40.61
N SER A 269 -35.81 5.29 39.48
CA SER A 269 -37.18 5.79 39.41
C SER A 269 -37.97 4.90 38.46
N ASN A 270 -39.11 4.43 38.96
CA ASN A 270 -40.06 3.56 38.27
C ASN A 270 -40.90 4.37 37.28
N ALA A 271 -41.19 3.79 36.12
CA ALA A 271 -42.46 4.01 35.44
C ALA A 271 -42.85 2.71 34.72
N SER A 272 -43.72 1.96 35.37
CA SER A 272 -44.47 0.82 34.85
C SER A 272 -45.60 1.30 33.95
N VAL A 273 -45.68 0.82 32.70
CA VAL A 273 -46.95 0.69 31.99
C VAL A 273 -47.00 -0.68 31.34
N THR A 274 -48.15 -1.32 31.51
CA THR A 274 -48.48 -2.71 31.22
C THR A 274 -49.23 -2.84 29.89
N ARG A 275 -49.15 -4.07 29.32
CA ARG A 275 -50.04 -4.70 28.32
C ARG A 275 -49.95 -4.13 26.88
N SER A 276 -50.09 -4.90 25.81
CA SER A 276 -50.72 -6.20 25.60
C SER A 276 -50.14 -6.93 24.37
N ARG A 277 -50.30 -8.26 24.37
CA ARG A 277 -50.13 -9.16 23.23
C ARG A 277 -51.08 -8.80 22.09
N GLN A 278 -50.61 -8.92 20.84
CA GLN A 278 -51.29 -9.67 19.78
C GLN A 278 -50.42 -9.80 18.53
N SER A 279 -50.09 -11.04 18.18
CA SER A 279 -49.71 -11.47 16.83
C SER A 279 -50.97 -11.62 15.96
N PRO A 280 -50.82 -11.58 14.63
CA PRO A 280 -51.25 -12.75 13.87
C PRO A 280 -50.22 -13.24 12.82
N ARG A 281 -50.25 -14.56 12.67
CA ARG A 281 -49.65 -15.36 11.60
C ARG A 281 -50.27 -15.04 10.23
N THR A 282 -49.48 -15.20 9.17
CA THR A 282 -49.88 -15.76 7.86
C THR A 282 -48.65 -16.43 7.23
N SER A 283 -48.45 -17.72 7.49
CA SER A 283 -48.43 -18.83 6.52
C SER A 283 -48.62 -18.48 5.03
N ILE A 284 -47.60 -18.77 4.21
CA ILE A 284 -47.77 -19.38 2.88
C ILE A 284 -46.74 -20.50 2.73
N ALA A 285 -47.22 -21.62 2.20
CA ALA A 285 -46.59 -22.91 2.12
C ALA A 285 -45.80 -23.14 0.81
N HIS A 286 -44.87 -24.09 0.93
CA HIS A 286 -44.28 -25.00 -0.05
C HIS A 286 -44.68 -24.92 -1.53
N SER A 287 -43.67 -25.01 -2.40
CA SER A 287 -43.61 -26.13 -3.35
C SER A 287 -42.14 -26.52 -3.64
N HIS A 288 -41.83 -27.78 -3.29
CA HIS A 288 -40.69 -28.52 -3.82
C HIS A 288 -41.12 -29.12 -5.16
N GLN A 289 -40.29 -29.01 -6.19
CA GLN A 289 -40.28 -29.97 -7.29
C GLN A 289 -38.85 -30.42 -7.55
N ASN A 290 -38.61 -31.69 -7.23
CA ASN A 290 -37.51 -32.50 -7.73
C ASN A 290 -37.81 -32.90 -9.17
N LEU A 291 -36.83 -32.81 -10.06
CA LEU A 291 -36.78 -33.59 -11.29
C LEU A 291 -35.37 -34.17 -11.44
N HIS A 292 -35.28 -35.48 -11.17
CA HIS A 292 -34.21 -36.36 -11.63
C HIS A 292 -34.55 -36.88 -13.03
N HIS A 293 -33.60 -36.84 -13.97
CA HIS A 293 -33.35 -37.82 -15.06
C HIS A 293 -31.94 -37.47 -15.59
N SER A 294 -30.87 -38.25 -15.34
CA SER A 294 -30.51 -39.59 -15.81
C SER A 294 -29.91 -39.65 -17.22
N ARG A 295 -28.62 -40.03 -17.25
CA ARG A 295 -27.90 -40.93 -18.19
C ARG A 295 -27.18 -40.40 -19.46
N ASN A 296 -25.86 -40.60 -19.40
CA ASN A 296 -24.99 -41.45 -20.26
C ASN A 296 -24.28 -40.88 -21.51
N GLY A 297 -23.00 -41.29 -21.62
CA GLY A 297 -22.12 -41.32 -22.80
C GLY A 297 -20.80 -40.55 -22.56
N VAL A 298 -19.63 -41.09 -22.20
CA VAL A 298 -18.77 -42.22 -22.67
C VAL A 298 -17.84 -41.82 -23.86
N VAL A 299 -16.53 -42.10 -23.67
CA VAL A 299 -15.34 -42.10 -24.60
C VAL A 299 -14.87 -40.70 -25.08
N GLU A 300 -13.59 -40.28 -25.14
CA GLU A 300 -12.34 -40.96 -25.52
C GLU A 300 -11.07 -40.49 -24.80
N GLU A 301 -10.20 -41.46 -24.51
CA GLU A 301 -8.76 -41.33 -24.30
C GLU A 301 -8.06 -40.86 -25.59
N SER A 302 -7.07 -39.97 -25.47
CA SER A 302 -5.91 -40.02 -26.36
C SER A 302 -4.63 -39.80 -25.55
N LYS A 303 -3.85 -40.87 -25.47
CA LYS A 303 -2.45 -40.90 -25.06
C LYS A 303 -1.61 -40.43 -26.24
N ASN A 304 -0.65 -39.55 -26.00
CA ASN A 304 0.51 -39.41 -26.86
C ASN A 304 1.76 -39.30 -25.97
N ASP A 305 2.44 -40.44 -25.85
CA ASP A 305 3.81 -40.57 -25.37
C ASP A 305 4.78 -40.01 -26.42
N THR A 306 5.72 -39.18 -26.01
CA THR A 306 7.02 -39.01 -26.68
C THR A 306 8.12 -38.95 -25.62
N PRO A 307 9.26 -39.65 -25.80
CA PRO A 307 10.25 -39.82 -24.76
C PRO A 307 11.24 -38.65 -24.72
N ARG A 308 11.53 -38.13 -23.51
CA ARG A 308 12.66 -37.23 -23.27
C ARG A 308 13.92 -38.06 -22.99
N GLU A 309 14.89 -37.93 -23.88
CA GLU A 309 16.26 -38.37 -23.70
C GLU A 309 16.90 -37.73 -22.47
N ARG A 310 17.65 -38.55 -21.76
CA ARG A 310 18.44 -38.22 -20.59
C ARG A 310 19.88 -38.00 -21.07
N VAL A 311 20.35 -36.75 -21.11
CA VAL A 311 21.78 -36.45 -21.30
C VAL A 311 22.36 -36.05 -19.94
N GLN A 312 23.19 -36.94 -19.39
CA GLN A 312 24.20 -36.64 -18.39
C GLN A 312 25.47 -36.11 -19.06
N SER A 313 26.34 -35.51 -18.24
CA SER A 313 27.70 -34.97 -18.48
C SER A 313 27.74 -33.44 -18.68
N GLN A 314 28.67 -32.68 -18.13
CA GLN A 314 29.90 -32.99 -17.40
C GLN A 314 30.35 -31.76 -16.61
N ILE A 315 31.00 -32.02 -15.47
CA ILE A 315 31.74 -31.07 -14.65
C ILE A 315 32.97 -30.61 -15.43
N SER A 316 33.29 -29.31 -15.38
CA SER A 316 34.64 -28.82 -15.66
C SER A 316 34.92 -27.61 -14.78
N VAL A 317 35.73 -27.86 -13.75
CA VAL A 317 36.49 -26.87 -12.99
C VAL A 317 37.69 -26.50 -13.85
N HIS A 318 37.95 -25.20 -14.01
CA HIS A 318 39.24 -24.71 -14.48
C HIS A 318 39.86 -23.81 -13.41
N ILE A 319 41.19 -23.98 -13.37
CA ILE A 319 42.20 -23.51 -12.44
C ILE A 319 42.22 -21.99 -12.34
#